data_AF-A0A401NLX5-F1
#
_entry.id   AF-A0A401NLX5-F1
#
_cell.length_a   1.000
_cell.length_b   1.000
_cell.length_c   1.000
_cell.angle_alpha   90.00
_cell.angle_beta   90.00
_cell.angle_gamma   90.00
#
_symmetry.space_group_name_H-M   'P 1'
#
loop_
_entity.id
_entity.type
_entity.pdbx_description
1 polymer ?
#
loop_
_entity_poly.entity_id
_entity_poly.type
_entity_poly.pdbx_seq_one_letter_code
_entity_poly.pdbx_strand_id
1 'polypeptide(L)'
;MIFFSAKELNKETEEMLQQALEKTHEEFRKKSELTREIRALQMAPMFKHKLLDLTKPAGHNLLNEMSIIELRERLGLLKEAQIKAEEDKRDRILNEKQAKEQLLLDKLEQISLHREALSKKAVLRHREEEFKKLRSSDLVKNNQQLVELQKKLEEKRKEHHKLNKIRKTNTQGNIERGLGSSVANRKSKEIRWWKNMEESHENKVRMVQLRNMAASVTQKAS
;
A
#
# COMPACT_ATOMS: atom_id res chain seq x y z
N MET A 1 24.13 136.34 -78.56
CA MET A 1 24.66 136.07 -77.20
C MET A 1 23.56 136.35 -76.21
N ILE A 2 22.96 135.33 -75.62
CA ILE A 2 21.93 135.52 -74.60
C ILE A 2 22.66 135.78 -73.27
N PHE A 3 22.67 137.05 -72.83
CA PHE A 3 23.11 137.40 -71.48
C PHE A 3 21.95 137.05 -70.53
N PHE A 4 22.03 135.88 -69.87
CA PHE A 4 21.14 135.57 -68.76
C PHE A 4 21.32 136.62 -67.65
N SER A 5 20.21 137.08 -67.07
CA SER A 5 20.25 138.02 -65.96
C SER A 5 20.86 137.31 -64.75
N ALA A 6 21.73 137.97 -63.98
CA ALA A 6 22.38 137.37 -62.80
C ALA A 6 21.38 136.73 -61.80
N LYS A 7 20.11 137.18 -61.81
CA LYS A 7 19.02 136.61 -61.00
C LYS A 7 18.56 135.23 -61.49
N GLU A 8 18.64 134.93 -62.78
CA GLU A 8 18.24 133.64 -63.37
C GLU A 8 19.29 132.58 -63.09
N LEU A 9 20.58 132.93 -63.21
CA LEU A 9 21.69 132.04 -62.85
C LEU A 9 21.65 131.67 -61.36
N ASN A 10 21.34 132.61 -60.47
CA ASN A 10 21.21 132.30 -59.04
C ASN A 10 20.05 131.33 -58.75
N LYS A 11 18.90 131.50 -59.41
CA LYS A 11 17.76 130.57 -59.26
C LYS A 11 18.10 129.16 -59.75
N GLU A 12 18.75 129.06 -60.90
CA GLU A 12 19.19 127.77 -61.45
C GLU A 12 20.19 127.09 -60.49
N THR A 13 21.13 127.85 -59.91
CA THR A 13 22.06 127.29 -58.91
C THR A 13 21.36 126.85 -57.61
N GLU A 14 20.35 127.60 -57.15
CA GLU A 14 19.54 127.24 -55.98
C GLU A 14 18.71 125.98 -56.23
N GLU A 15 18.07 125.86 -57.40
CA GLU A 15 17.30 124.69 -57.81
C GLU A 15 18.20 123.45 -57.94
N MET A 16 19.39 123.60 -58.54
CA MET A 16 20.37 122.51 -58.64
C MET A 16 20.85 122.06 -57.26
N LEU A 17 21.05 122.99 -56.33
CA LEU A 17 21.44 122.68 -54.95
C LEU A 17 20.31 121.96 -54.20
N GLN A 18 19.06 122.40 -54.35
CA GLN A 18 17.89 121.72 -53.78
C GLN A 18 17.74 120.29 -54.31
N GLN A 19 17.90 120.10 -55.63
CA GLN A 19 17.85 118.76 -56.22
C GLN A 19 18.99 117.86 -55.74
N ALA A 20 20.19 118.40 -55.55
CA ALA A 20 21.30 117.63 -54.98
C ALA A 20 20.99 117.21 -53.53
N LEU A 21 20.47 118.13 -52.71
CA LEU A 21 20.07 117.83 -51.34
C LEU A 21 19.00 116.74 -51.29
N GLU A 22 17.92 116.84 -52.08
CA GLU A 22 16.85 115.84 -52.10
C GLU A 22 17.38 114.46 -52.50
N LYS A 23 18.21 114.37 -53.55
CA LYS A 23 18.85 113.12 -53.96
C LYS A 23 19.68 112.51 -52.84
N THR A 24 20.47 113.32 -52.11
CA THR A 24 21.24 112.80 -50.97
C THR A 24 20.35 112.33 -49.82
N HIS A 25 19.21 113.00 -49.59
CA HIS A 25 18.24 112.60 -48.57
C HIS A 25 17.54 111.29 -48.92
N GLU A 26 17.14 111.09 -50.18
CA GLU A 26 16.56 109.83 -50.65
C GLU A 26 17.55 108.66 -50.56
N GLU A 27 18.81 108.87 -50.94
CA GLU A 27 19.85 107.85 -50.80
C GLU A 27 20.11 107.49 -49.33
N PHE A 28 20.13 108.49 -48.46
CA PHE A 28 20.28 108.28 -47.02
C PHE A 28 19.11 107.46 -46.45
N ARG A 29 17.87 107.75 -46.87
CA ARG A 29 16.68 106.98 -46.47
C ARG A 29 16.80 105.52 -46.89
N LYS A 30 17.10 105.25 -48.16
CA LYS A 30 17.28 103.88 -48.69
C LYS A 30 18.38 103.11 -47.92
N LYS A 31 19.50 103.76 -47.64
CA LYS A 31 20.60 103.17 -46.84
C LYS A 31 20.17 102.89 -45.40
N SER A 32 19.38 103.79 -44.79
CA SER A 32 18.89 103.61 -43.43
C SER A 32 17.89 102.46 -43.31
N GLU A 33 17.00 102.30 -44.29
CA GLU A 33 16.05 101.19 -44.38
C GLU A 33 16.77 99.85 -44.58
N LEU A 34 17.73 99.79 -45.50
CA LEU A 34 18.54 98.59 -45.72
C LEU A 34 19.35 98.21 -44.45
N THR A 35 19.90 99.20 -43.76
CA THR A 35 20.62 98.98 -42.49
C THR A 35 19.69 98.41 -41.42
N ARG A 36 18.45 98.90 -41.36
CA ARG A 36 17.43 98.39 -40.43
C ARG A 36 17.06 96.94 -40.76
N GLU A 37 16.91 96.60 -42.03
CA GLU A 37 16.61 95.22 -42.47
C GLU A 37 17.75 94.25 -42.15
N ILE A 38 19.00 94.63 -42.48
CA ILE A 38 20.18 93.82 -42.13
C ILE A 38 20.25 93.59 -40.63
N ARG A 39 20.03 94.63 -39.82
CA ARG A 39 20.05 94.51 -38.36
C ARG A 39 18.94 93.59 -37.85
N ALA A 40 17.74 93.66 -38.43
CA ALA A 40 16.64 92.77 -38.08
C ALA A 40 16.98 91.30 -38.37
N LEU A 41 17.58 91.02 -39.53
CA LEU A 41 18.03 89.67 -39.89
C LEU A 41 19.18 89.17 -39.01
N GLN A 42 20.11 90.06 -38.62
CA GLN A 42 21.21 89.71 -37.72
C GLN A 42 20.74 89.45 -36.28
N MET A 43 19.72 90.19 -35.82
CA MET A 43 19.13 90.02 -34.49
C MET A 43 18.15 88.85 -34.42
N ALA A 44 17.72 88.30 -35.57
CA ALA A 44 16.88 87.12 -35.59
C ALA A 44 17.64 85.95 -34.92
N PRO A 45 17.10 85.33 -33.85
CA PRO A 45 17.74 84.20 -33.21
C PRO A 45 17.81 83.04 -34.20
N MET A 46 19.00 82.80 -34.73
CA MET A 46 19.32 81.62 -35.54
C MET A 46 19.28 80.40 -34.60
N PHE A 47 18.13 79.73 -34.50
CA PHE A 47 18.02 78.46 -33.77
C PHE A 47 18.80 77.37 -34.51
N LYS A 48 20.11 77.32 -34.27
CA LYS A 48 20.99 76.24 -34.73
C LYS A 48 20.88 75.05 -33.78
N HIS A 49 19.69 74.46 -33.68
CA HIS A 49 19.61 73.14 -33.04
C HIS A 49 20.24 72.14 -33.99
N LYS A 50 21.50 71.80 -33.72
CA LYS A 50 22.18 70.68 -34.37
C LYS A 50 21.37 69.44 -34.03
N LEU A 51 20.67 68.87 -35.01
CA LEU A 51 19.95 67.62 -34.83
C LEU A 51 20.94 66.60 -34.25
N LEU A 52 20.67 66.12 -33.04
CA LEU A 52 21.51 65.16 -32.34
C LEU A 52 21.44 63.84 -33.10
N ASP A 53 22.52 63.50 -33.79
CA ASP A 53 22.66 62.24 -34.50
C ASP A 53 23.08 61.15 -33.50
N LEU A 54 22.11 60.35 -33.05
CA LEU A 54 22.31 59.29 -32.06
C LEU A 54 23.07 58.08 -32.62
N THR A 55 23.26 58.02 -33.94
CA THR A 55 24.02 56.94 -34.60
C THR A 55 25.52 57.18 -34.51
N LYS A 56 25.95 58.41 -34.18
CA LYS A 56 27.37 58.73 -34.05
C LYS A 56 27.86 58.51 -32.62
N PRO A 57 29.12 58.07 -32.45
CA PRO A 57 29.78 58.05 -31.16
C PRO A 57 29.95 59.50 -30.63
N ALA A 58 30.08 59.62 -29.32
CA ALA A 58 30.10 60.90 -28.62
C ALA A 58 31.34 61.77 -28.93
N GLY A 59 32.42 61.19 -29.47
CA GLY A 59 33.62 61.90 -29.88
C GLY A 59 34.56 62.22 -28.72
N HIS A 60 34.62 61.36 -27.70
CA HIS A 60 35.51 61.52 -26.54
C HIS A 60 36.88 60.83 -26.73
N ASN A 61 37.17 60.35 -27.94
CA ASN A 61 38.41 59.65 -28.32
C ASN A 61 38.71 58.39 -27.48
N LEU A 62 37.69 57.72 -26.97
CA LEU A 62 37.79 56.41 -26.35
C LEU A 62 37.88 55.32 -27.42
N LEU A 63 38.70 54.29 -27.17
CA LEU A 63 38.92 53.18 -28.10
C LEU A 63 37.64 52.38 -28.44
N ASN A 64 36.69 52.33 -27.51
CA ASN A 64 35.45 51.53 -27.61
C ASN A 64 34.20 52.40 -27.46
N GLU A 65 34.24 53.60 -28.02
CA GLU A 65 33.07 54.47 -28.05
C GLU A 65 31.96 53.85 -28.91
N MET A 66 30.79 53.69 -28.30
CA MET A 66 29.58 53.19 -28.96
C MET A 66 28.56 54.33 -29.09
N SER A 67 27.72 54.25 -30.12
CA SER A 67 26.62 55.19 -30.30
C SER A 67 25.53 54.97 -29.24
N ILE A 68 24.67 55.97 -29.03
CA ILE A 68 23.58 55.88 -28.03
C ILE A 68 22.60 54.76 -28.40
N ILE A 69 22.39 54.52 -29.69
CA ILE A 69 21.52 53.45 -30.18
C ILE A 69 22.12 52.09 -29.85
N GLU A 70 23.40 51.88 -30.17
CA GLU A 70 24.10 50.62 -29.88
C GLU A 70 24.13 50.31 -28.37
N LEU A 71 24.33 51.33 -27.52
CA LEU A 71 24.28 51.17 -26.08
C LEU A 71 22.89 50.74 -25.58
N ARG A 72 21.81 51.28 -26.19
CA ARG A 72 20.44 50.86 -25.87
C ARG A 72 20.17 49.42 -26.28
N GLU A 73 20.63 49.02 -27.46
CA GLU A 73 20.51 47.64 -27.94
C GLU A 73 21.24 46.67 -27.02
N ARG A 74 22.50 46.97 -26.69
CA ARG A 74 23.29 46.15 -25.77
C ARG A 74 22.64 46.04 -24.39
N LEU A 75 22.09 47.15 -23.89
CA LEU A 75 21.37 47.16 -22.62
C LEU A 75 20.08 46.33 -22.70
N GLY A 76 19.38 46.34 -23.84
CA GLY A 76 18.26 45.46 -24.13
C GLY A 76 18.66 43.98 -24.03
N LEU A 77 19.71 43.59 -24.74
CA LEU A 77 20.24 42.21 -24.71
C LEU A 77 20.64 41.77 -23.29
N LEU A 78 21.25 42.65 -22.50
CA LEU A 78 21.63 42.35 -21.12
C LEU A 78 20.41 42.15 -20.22
N LYS A 79 19.35 42.96 -20.39
CA LYS A 79 18.10 42.79 -19.65
C LYS A 79 17.39 41.49 -20.03
N GLU A 80 17.33 41.16 -21.31
CA GLU A 80 16.76 39.91 -21.79
C GLU A 80 17.52 38.70 -21.23
N ALA A 81 18.86 38.75 -21.26
CA ALA A 81 19.69 37.70 -20.67
C ALA A 81 19.47 37.56 -19.15
N GLN A 82 19.30 38.67 -18.43
CA GLN A 82 18.99 38.65 -17.00
C GLN A 82 17.61 38.02 -16.73
N ILE A 83 16.58 38.44 -17.45
CA ILE A 83 15.21 37.90 -17.32
C ILE A 83 15.23 36.40 -17.58
N LYS A 84 15.85 35.97 -18.68
CA LYS A 84 15.99 34.55 -19.02
C LYS A 84 16.72 33.75 -17.94
N ALA A 85 17.79 34.29 -17.37
CA ALA A 85 18.51 33.62 -16.28
C ALA A 85 17.68 33.52 -14.99
N GLU A 86 16.81 34.49 -14.72
CA GLU A 86 15.86 34.43 -13.59
C GLU A 86 14.74 33.41 -13.84
N GLU A 87 14.20 33.36 -15.06
CA GLU A 87 13.21 32.36 -15.50
C GLU A 87 13.79 30.95 -15.41
N ASP A 88 14.97 30.71 -15.95
CA ASP A 88 15.67 29.41 -15.87
C ASP A 88 15.86 28.97 -14.40
N LYS A 89 16.15 29.91 -13.49
CA LYS A 89 16.25 29.62 -12.05
C LYS A 89 14.90 29.25 -11.44
N ARG A 90 13.83 29.97 -11.79
CA ARG A 90 12.47 29.67 -11.32
C ARG A 90 12.02 28.30 -11.80
N ASP A 91 12.27 27.98 -13.07
CA ASP A 91 11.90 26.69 -13.66
C ASP A 91 12.66 25.54 -13.02
N ARG A 92 13.96 25.71 -12.75
CA ARG A 92 14.74 24.71 -12.00
C ARG A 92 14.16 24.45 -10.62
N ILE A 93 13.86 25.50 -9.86
CA ILE A 93 13.28 25.38 -8.51
C ILE A 93 11.90 24.69 -8.58
N LEU A 94 11.08 25.04 -9.56
CA LEU A 94 9.76 24.45 -9.75
C LEU A 94 9.86 22.96 -10.06
N ASN A 95 10.72 22.58 -11.00
CA ASN A 95 10.95 21.18 -11.37
C ASN A 95 11.52 20.36 -10.21
N GLU A 96 12.47 20.91 -9.46
CA GLU A 96 12.98 20.26 -8.24
C GLU A 96 11.90 20.08 -7.17
N LYS A 97 11.02 21.07 -7.00
CA LYS A 97 9.91 20.99 -6.06
C LYS A 97 8.92 19.88 -6.48
N GLN A 98 8.55 19.86 -7.76
CA GLN A 98 7.65 18.84 -8.32
C GLN A 98 8.26 17.44 -8.19
N ALA A 99 9.54 17.27 -8.50
CA ALA A 99 10.23 15.99 -8.36
C ALA A 99 10.26 15.50 -6.90
N LYS A 100 10.50 16.40 -5.94
CA LYS A 100 10.45 16.09 -4.50
C LYS A 100 9.03 15.72 -4.05
N GLU A 101 8.02 16.43 -4.54
CA GLU A 101 6.61 16.15 -4.25
C GLU A 101 6.19 14.78 -4.79
N GLN A 102 6.55 14.45 -6.03
CA GLN A 102 6.31 13.11 -6.60
C GLN A 102 6.98 12.02 -5.76
N LEU A 103 8.24 12.20 -5.38
CA LEU A 103 8.94 11.25 -4.51
C LEU A 103 8.22 11.06 -3.17
N LEU A 104 7.70 12.13 -2.57
CA LEU A 104 6.93 12.03 -1.33
C LEU A 104 5.63 11.24 -1.53
N LEU A 105 4.90 11.48 -2.62
CA LEU A 105 3.69 10.74 -2.95
C LEU A 105 3.99 9.24 -3.14
N ASP A 106 5.04 8.90 -3.89
CA ASP A 106 5.47 7.51 -4.08
C ASP A 106 5.80 6.83 -2.74
N LYS A 107 6.46 7.56 -1.83
CA LYS A 107 6.78 7.03 -0.49
C LYS A 107 5.54 6.85 0.37
N LEU A 108 4.58 7.75 0.29
CA LEU A 108 3.29 7.60 0.98
C LEU A 108 2.52 6.40 0.45
N GLU A 109 2.52 6.18 -0.86
CA GLU A 109 1.92 4.99 -1.47
C GLU A 109 2.61 3.71 -0.97
N GLN A 110 3.94 3.66 -0.96
CA GLN A 110 4.71 2.54 -0.41
C GLN A 110 4.36 2.25 1.06
N ILE A 111 4.21 3.29 1.89
CA ILE A 111 3.80 3.15 3.29
C ILE A 111 2.37 2.60 3.37
N SER A 112 1.45 3.09 2.54
CA SER A 112 0.06 2.61 2.50
C SER A 112 0.01 1.13 2.15
N LEU A 113 0.67 0.72 1.08
CA LEU A 113 0.76 -0.67 0.65
C LEU A 113 1.35 -1.58 1.74
N HIS A 114 2.41 -1.12 2.42
CA HIS A 114 3.01 -1.87 3.52
C HIS A 114 2.05 -2.00 4.71
N ARG A 115 1.35 -0.92 5.08
CA ARG A 115 0.34 -0.94 6.16
C ARG A 115 -0.81 -1.87 5.83
N GLU A 116 -1.30 -1.86 4.59
CA GLU A 116 -2.33 -2.79 4.14
C GLU A 116 -1.85 -4.24 4.18
N ALA A 117 -0.64 -4.53 3.73
CA ALA A 117 -0.06 -5.86 3.78
C ALA A 117 0.09 -6.36 5.23
N LEU A 118 0.54 -5.50 6.13
CA LEU A 118 0.60 -5.80 7.57
C LEU A 118 -0.78 -6.05 8.16
N SER A 119 -1.77 -5.22 7.83
CA SER A 119 -3.17 -5.38 8.28
C SER A 119 -3.74 -6.72 7.80
N LYS A 120 -3.59 -7.04 6.51
CA LYS A 120 -4.00 -8.33 5.92
C LYS A 120 -3.31 -9.51 6.65
N LYS A 121 -2.01 -9.41 6.90
CA LYS A 121 -1.25 -10.43 7.64
C LYS A 121 -1.72 -10.58 9.08
N ALA A 122 -2.03 -9.48 9.77
CA ALA A 122 -2.54 -9.51 11.14
C ALA A 122 -3.92 -10.17 11.21
N VAL A 123 -4.83 -9.85 10.28
CA VAL A 123 -6.15 -10.49 10.17
C VAL A 123 -6.01 -11.99 9.92
N LEU A 124 -5.10 -12.41 9.05
CA LEU A 124 -4.82 -13.83 8.81
C LEU A 124 -4.29 -14.54 10.05
N ARG A 125 -3.31 -13.96 10.77
CA ARG A 125 -2.80 -14.53 12.02
C ARG A 125 -3.89 -14.66 13.08
N HIS A 126 -4.71 -13.63 13.26
CA HIS A 126 -5.82 -13.69 14.21
C HIS A 126 -6.81 -14.80 13.83
N ARG A 127 -7.17 -14.94 12.55
CA ARG A 127 -8.01 -16.06 12.10
C ARG A 127 -7.36 -17.41 12.38
N GLU A 128 -6.08 -17.59 12.07
CA GLU A 128 -5.35 -18.83 12.36
C GLU A 128 -5.30 -19.15 13.86
N GLU A 129 -5.11 -18.15 14.72
CA GLU A 129 -5.14 -18.30 16.17
C GLU A 129 -6.53 -18.73 16.65
N GLU A 130 -7.59 -18.11 16.15
CA GLU A 130 -8.98 -18.52 16.46
C GLU A 130 -9.26 -19.96 15.99
N PHE A 131 -8.82 -20.34 14.79
CA PHE A 131 -8.93 -21.73 14.31
C PHE A 131 -8.12 -22.71 15.17
N LYS A 132 -6.91 -22.34 15.61
CA LYS A 132 -6.09 -23.16 16.52
C LYS A 132 -6.76 -23.31 17.89
N LYS A 133 -7.31 -22.23 18.45
CA LYS A 133 -8.05 -22.26 19.72
C LYS A 133 -9.27 -23.19 19.60
N LEU A 134 -10.06 -23.05 18.53
CA LEU A 134 -11.22 -23.89 18.28
C LEU A 134 -10.81 -25.37 18.18
N ARG A 135 -9.77 -25.67 17.38
CA ARG A 135 -9.23 -27.04 17.25
C ARG A 135 -8.72 -27.59 18.59
N SER A 136 -8.05 -26.76 19.39
CA SER A 136 -7.57 -27.17 20.71
C SER A 136 -8.72 -27.45 21.69
N SER A 137 -9.78 -26.63 21.66
CA SER A 137 -11.01 -26.84 22.43
C SER A 137 -11.70 -28.14 22.02
N ASP A 138 -11.81 -28.41 20.72
CA ASP A 138 -12.41 -29.64 20.21
C ASP A 138 -11.58 -30.87 20.58
N LEU A 139 -10.24 -30.78 20.52
CA LEU A 139 -9.35 -31.84 21.01
C LEU A 139 -9.51 -32.09 22.51
N VAL A 140 -9.66 -31.04 23.32
CA VAL A 140 -9.90 -31.17 24.77
C VAL A 140 -11.27 -31.80 25.07
N LYS A 141 -12.33 -31.40 24.35
CA LYS A 141 -13.66 -32.02 24.47
C LYS A 141 -13.65 -33.48 24.07
N ASN A 142 -12.99 -33.83 22.97
CA ASN A 142 -12.83 -35.22 22.53
C ASN A 142 -12.07 -36.03 23.59
N ASN A 143 -11.02 -35.48 24.22
CA ASN A 143 -10.34 -36.15 25.33
C ASN A 143 -11.23 -36.37 26.56
N GLN A 144 -12.06 -35.38 26.93
CA GLN A 144 -13.04 -35.56 28.03
C GLN A 144 -14.04 -36.67 27.71
N GLN A 145 -14.59 -36.68 26.49
CA GLN A 145 -15.48 -37.74 26.02
C GLN A 145 -14.80 -39.11 26.01
N LEU A 146 -13.52 -39.18 25.62
CA LEU A 146 -12.72 -40.42 25.69
C LEU A 146 -12.54 -40.92 27.13
N VAL A 147 -12.27 -40.02 28.08
CA VAL A 147 -12.17 -40.36 29.51
C VAL A 147 -13.51 -40.87 30.05
N GLU A 148 -14.62 -40.22 29.70
CA GLU A 148 -15.96 -40.69 30.08
C GLU A 148 -16.29 -42.07 29.48
N LEU A 149 -15.93 -42.29 28.22
CA LEU A 149 -16.09 -43.59 27.56
C LEU A 149 -15.24 -44.67 28.24
N GLN A 150 -13.99 -44.36 28.60
CA GLN A 150 -13.12 -45.27 29.32
C GLN A 150 -13.70 -45.63 30.70
N LYS A 151 -14.22 -44.64 31.43
CA LYS A 151 -14.90 -44.87 32.71
C LYS A 151 -16.14 -45.75 32.56
N LYS A 152 -16.98 -45.49 31.55
CA LYS A 152 -18.14 -46.33 31.21
C LYS A 152 -17.74 -47.77 30.86
N LEU A 153 -16.65 -47.95 30.12
CA LEU A 153 -16.11 -49.28 29.81
C LEU A 153 -15.62 -50.01 31.07
N GLU A 154 -14.94 -49.32 31.98
CA GLU A 154 -14.51 -49.91 33.26
C GLU A 154 -15.68 -50.29 34.15
N GLU A 155 -16.70 -49.44 34.24
CA GLU A 155 -17.95 -49.74 34.95
C GLU A 155 -18.63 -50.97 34.36
N LYS A 156 -18.77 -51.03 33.02
CA LYS A 156 -19.31 -52.21 32.32
C LYS A 156 -18.46 -53.47 32.54
N ARG A 157 -17.14 -53.37 32.57
CA ARG A 157 -16.24 -54.48 32.90
C ARG A 157 -16.43 -54.95 34.35
N LYS A 158 -16.58 -54.02 35.30
CA LYS A 158 -16.84 -54.34 36.72
C LYS A 158 -18.21 -55.00 36.89
N GLU A 159 -19.24 -54.52 36.20
CA GLU A 159 -20.58 -55.14 36.17
C GLU A 159 -20.49 -56.57 35.62
N HIS A 160 -19.85 -56.77 34.46
CA HIS A 160 -19.63 -58.10 33.89
C HIS A 160 -18.83 -59.02 34.81
N HIS A 161 -17.80 -58.50 35.50
CA HIS A 161 -17.01 -59.27 36.46
C HIS A 161 -17.84 -59.70 37.67
N LYS A 162 -18.69 -58.82 38.21
CA LYS A 162 -19.62 -59.14 39.30
C LYS A 162 -20.63 -60.21 38.86
N LEU A 163 -21.24 -60.05 37.69
CA LEU A 163 -22.16 -61.04 37.12
C LEU A 163 -21.47 -62.39 36.88
N ASN A 164 -20.22 -62.39 36.39
CA ASN A 164 -19.44 -63.61 36.22
C ASN A 164 -19.07 -64.27 37.54
N LYS A 165 -18.75 -63.51 38.60
CA LYS A 165 -18.55 -64.07 39.95
C LYS A 165 -19.82 -64.74 40.45
N ILE A 166 -20.98 -64.10 40.30
CA ILE A 166 -22.28 -64.66 40.71
C ILE A 166 -22.61 -65.93 39.90
N ARG A 167 -22.31 -65.94 38.60
CA ARG A 167 -22.44 -67.15 37.77
C ARG A 167 -21.51 -68.26 38.24
N LYS A 168 -20.25 -67.96 38.55
CA LYS A 168 -19.27 -68.93 39.05
C LYS A 168 -19.67 -69.55 40.38
N THR A 169 -20.12 -68.73 41.35
CA THR A 169 -20.58 -69.24 42.66
C THR A 169 -21.84 -70.10 42.51
N ASN A 170 -22.78 -69.73 41.63
CA ASN A 170 -23.96 -70.54 41.35
C ASN A 170 -23.59 -71.87 40.65
N THR A 171 -22.62 -71.86 39.73
CA THR A 171 -22.13 -73.11 39.11
C THR A 171 -21.40 -74.01 40.11
N GLN A 172 -20.60 -73.46 41.04
CA GLN A 172 -19.94 -74.24 42.08
C GLN A 172 -20.96 -74.87 43.05
N GLY A 173 -21.96 -74.11 43.49
CA GLY A 173 -23.05 -74.65 44.32
C GLY A 173 -23.93 -75.70 43.62
N ASN A 174 -23.99 -75.70 42.28
CA ASN A 174 -24.63 -76.77 41.52
C ASN A 174 -23.76 -78.02 41.36
N ILE A 175 -22.43 -77.86 41.22
CA ILE A 175 -21.49 -78.98 41.11
C ILE A 175 -21.43 -79.77 42.44
N GLU A 176 -21.41 -79.08 43.58
CA GLU A 176 -21.39 -79.70 44.91
C GLU A 176 -22.69 -80.49 45.20
N ARG A 177 -23.86 -79.94 44.81
CA ARG A 177 -25.15 -80.64 44.94
C ARG A 177 -25.27 -81.85 44.00
N GLY A 178 -24.69 -81.79 42.81
CA GLY A 178 -24.67 -82.89 41.84
C GLY A 178 -23.76 -84.06 42.25
N LEU A 179 -22.61 -83.78 42.86
CA LEU A 179 -21.67 -84.80 43.34
C LEU A 179 -22.23 -85.61 44.51
N GLY A 180 -22.92 -84.96 45.46
CA GLY A 180 -23.54 -85.63 46.60
C GLY A 180 -24.64 -86.63 46.20
N SER A 181 -25.48 -86.27 45.23
CA SER A 181 -26.54 -87.14 44.70
C SER A 181 -25.98 -88.34 43.91
N SER A 182 -24.90 -88.13 43.14
CA SER A 182 -24.28 -89.17 42.33
C SER A 182 -23.58 -90.25 43.17
N VAL A 183 -22.90 -89.86 44.25
CA VAL A 183 -22.22 -90.79 45.17
C VAL A 183 -23.22 -91.63 45.98
N ALA A 184 -24.33 -91.03 46.42
CA ALA A 184 -25.40 -91.75 47.11
C ALA A 184 -26.05 -92.82 46.22
N ASN A 185 -26.31 -92.48 44.95
CA ASN A 185 -26.88 -93.42 43.97
C ASN A 185 -25.92 -94.58 43.65
N ARG A 186 -24.60 -94.32 43.63
CA ARG A 186 -23.58 -95.34 43.37
C ARG A 186 -23.51 -96.39 44.49
N LYS A 187 -23.54 -95.97 45.76
CA LYS A 187 -23.63 -96.87 46.92
C LYS A 187 -24.91 -97.71 46.91
N SER A 188 -26.06 -97.12 46.60
CA SER A 188 -27.32 -97.86 46.54
C SER A 188 -27.35 -98.92 45.44
N LYS A 189 -26.66 -98.70 44.32
CA LYS A 189 -26.53 -99.70 43.24
C LYS A 189 -25.61 -100.86 43.63
N GLU A 190 -24.49 -100.58 44.30
CA GLU A 190 -23.57 -101.61 44.78
C GLU A 190 -24.23 -102.56 45.79
N ILE A 191 -24.98 -102.02 46.76
CA ILE A 191 -25.71 -102.84 47.75
C ILE A 191 -26.70 -103.79 47.06
N ARG A 192 -27.40 -103.31 46.03
CA ARG A 192 -28.37 -104.11 45.27
C ARG A 192 -27.70 -105.19 44.43
N TRP A 193 -26.50 -104.91 43.92
CA TRP A 193 -25.69 -105.86 43.15
C TRP A 193 -25.19 -107.03 44.01
N TRP A 194 -24.67 -106.76 45.20
CA TRP A 194 -24.22 -107.79 46.15
C TRP A 194 -25.37 -108.72 46.57
N LYS A 195 -26.55 -108.16 46.86
CA LYS A 195 -27.73 -108.95 47.24
C LYS A 195 -28.18 -109.92 46.14
N ASN A 196 -28.18 -109.47 44.87
CA ASN A 196 -28.52 -110.33 43.73
C ASN A 196 -27.49 -111.45 43.50
N MET A 197 -26.21 -111.19 43.80
CA MET A 197 -25.16 -112.22 43.70
C MET A 197 -25.38 -113.31 44.75
N GLU A 198 -25.66 -112.93 46.00
CA GLU A 198 -25.98 -113.87 47.08
C GLU A 198 -27.18 -114.77 46.75
N GLU A 199 -28.28 -114.19 46.28
CA GLU A 199 -29.45 -114.96 45.84
C GLU A 199 -29.14 -115.91 44.67
N SER A 200 -28.24 -115.51 43.75
CA SER A 200 -27.82 -116.35 42.63
C SER A 200 -26.96 -117.55 43.09
N HIS A 201 -26.10 -117.34 44.08
CA HIS A 201 -25.33 -118.42 44.71
C HIS A 201 -26.24 -119.38 45.50
N GLU A 202 -27.18 -118.85 46.29
CA GLU A 202 -28.17 -119.66 47.00
C GLU A 202 -29.03 -120.50 46.05
N ASN A 203 -29.49 -119.92 44.94
CA ASN A 203 -30.27 -120.63 43.93
C ASN A 203 -29.45 -121.74 43.26
N LYS A 204 -28.16 -121.52 42.98
CA LYS A 204 -27.28 -122.58 42.46
C LYS A 204 -27.11 -123.73 43.45
N VAL A 205 -26.97 -123.43 44.74
CA VAL A 205 -26.89 -124.45 45.79
C VAL A 205 -28.21 -125.25 45.87
N ARG A 206 -29.37 -124.57 45.83
CA ARG A 206 -30.68 -125.25 45.79
C ARG A 206 -30.82 -126.13 44.55
N MET A 207 -30.35 -125.69 43.38
CA MET A 207 -30.38 -126.49 42.15
C MET A 207 -29.50 -127.74 42.24
N VAL A 208 -28.33 -127.66 42.90
CA VAL A 208 -27.48 -128.84 43.16
C VAL A 208 -28.14 -129.79 44.16
N GLN A 209 -28.81 -129.27 45.19
CA GLN A 209 -29.57 -130.10 46.13
C GLN A 209 -30.74 -130.82 45.46
N LEU A 210 -31.52 -130.12 44.62
CA LEU A 210 -32.60 -130.74 43.83
C LEU A 210 -32.08 -131.77 42.83
N ARG A 211 -30.93 -131.51 42.19
CA ARG A 211 -30.26 -132.45 41.29
C ARG A 211 -29.78 -133.71 42.02
N ASN A 212 -29.24 -133.56 43.22
CA ASN A 212 -28.82 -134.69 44.05
C ASN A 212 -30.01 -135.49 44.60
N MET A 213 -31.15 -134.84 44.88
CA MET A 213 -32.39 -135.55 45.23
C MET A 213 -33.02 -136.28 44.02
N ALA A 214 -32.89 -135.76 42.80
CA ALA A 214 -33.36 -136.44 41.60
C ALA A 214 -32.47 -137.66 41.22
N ALA A 215 -31.18 -137.63 41.53
CA ALA A 215 -30.24 -138.73 41.27
C ALA A 215 -30.41 -139.92 42.25
N SER A 216 -30.92 -139.70 43.46
CA SER A 216 -31.17 -140.79 44.43
C SER A 216 -32.47 -141.56 44.16
N VAL A 217 -33.39 -141.01 43.37
CA VAL A 217 -34.66 -141.67 43.00
C VAL A 217 -34.47 -142.64 41.82
N THR A 218 -33.44 -142.45 40.99
CA THR A 218 -33.22 -143.27 39.78
C THR A 218 -32.36 -144.53 40.00
N GLN A 219 -31.70 -144.68 41.15
CA GLN A 219 -30.91 -145.89 41.50
C GLN A 219 -31.70 -146.97 42.27
N LYS A 220 -33.01 -146.80 42.50
CA LYS A 220 -33.89 -147.78 43.18
C LYS A 220 -34.70 -148.68 42.22
N ALA A 221 -34.38 -148.67 40.93
CA ALA A 221 -35.03 -149.50 39.91
C ALA A 221 -34.00 -150.25 39.06
N SER A 222 -33.29 -151.19 39.68
CA SER A 222 -32.65 -152.39 39.07
C SER A 222 -32.19 -153.32 40.19
#